data_AF-A0A2E0Z2D7-F1
#
_entry.id   AF-A0A2E0Z2D7-F1
#
_cell.length_a   1.000
_cell.length_b   1.000
_cell.length_c   1.000
_cell.angle_alpha   90.00
_cell.angle_beta   90.00
_cell.angle_gamma   90.00
#
_symmetry.space_group_name_H-M   'P 1'
#
loop_
_entity.id
_entity.type
_entity.pdbx_description
1 polymer ?
#
loop_
_entity_poly.entity_id
_entity_poly.type
_entity_poly.pdbx_seq_one_letter_code
_entity_poly.pdbx_strand_id
1 'polypeptide(L)'
;MEAIGGWQVDTVGRAYDRDSGELLYSEFYACDDDGLRCVVDYRDAGGEAIAFKTLDYSASLHAPALEMRDLRADRQYSLPAPQRGDLVVDAGFDNYVRSRWDELSRGDTVVFPFRVLGIERPITMRAGIDAGRDCAADRLCLRVEVDSWWLGLLAEPIELAYRRATRQLLRFSGVSNLRDARGRAPQVDIRYEYPAQDVDAAPVEPAGAKPSQQTTPLL
;
A
#
# COMPACT_ATOMS: atom_id res chain seq x y z
N MET A 1 23.23 -6.20 -10.75
CA MET A 1 21.93 -6.39 -10.06
C MET A 1 22.24 -6.60 -8.59
N GLU A 2 22.38 -5.51 -7.83
CA GLU A 2 22.42 -5.62 -6.37
C GLU A 2 20.99 -5.94 -5.94
N ALA A 3 20.84 -7.16 -5.43
CA ALA A 3 19.54 -7.80 -5.25
C ALA A 3 18.84 -7.23 -4.02
N ILE A 4 17.55 -6.96 -4.20
CA ILE A 4 16.49 -7.16 -3.20
C ILE A 4 16.71 -8.52 -2.53
N GLY A 5 17.60 -8.60 -1.53
CA GLY A 5 17.78 -9.71 -0.57
C GLY A 5 17.81 -11.17 -1.07
N GLY A 6 17.90 -11.44 -2.38
CA GLY A 6 17.56 -12.75 -2.94
C GLY A 6 16.05 -13.07 -2.99
N TRP A 7 15.18 -12.12 -2.68
CA TRP A 7 13.72 -12.27 -2.75
C TRP A 7 13.19 -11.94 -4.14
N GLN A 8 12.19 -12.69 -4.58
CA GLN A 8 11.57 -12.51 -5.89
C GLN A 8 10.64 -11.28 -5.86
N VAL A 9 10.66 -10.50 -6.94
CA VAL A 9 9.74 -9.37 -7.12
C VAL A 9 8.32 -9.90 -7.27
N ASP A 10 7.42 -9.44 -6.42
CA ASP A 10 6.00 -9.84 -6.42
C ASP A 10 5.07 -8.75 -6.96
N THR A 11 5.50 -7.49 -6.88
CA THR A 11 4.74 -6.33 -7.38
C THR A 11 5.68 -5.29 -7.99
N VAL A 12 5.27 -4.71 -9.11
CA VAL A 12 5.95 -3.56 -9.73
C VAL A 12 4.97 -2.40 -9.85
N GLY A 13 5.29 -1.28 -9.22
CA GLY A 13 4.59 -0.01 -9.40
C GLY A 13 5.38 0.89 -10.35
N ARG A 14 4.73 1.52 -11.33
CA ARG A 14 5.36 2.56 -12.18
C ARG A 14 4.69 3.89 -11.94
N ALA A 15 5.44 4.85 -11.41
CA ALA A 15 4.96 6.17 -11.02
C ALA A 15 5.20 7.18 -12.15
N TYR A 16 4.13 7.68 -12.72
CA TYR A 16 4.16 8.73 -13.74
C TYR A 16 3.80 10.08 -13.12
N ASP A 17 4.43 11.15 -13.57
CA ASP A 17 3.96 12.51 -13.27
C ASP A 17 2.54 12.67 -13.80
N ARG A 18 1.63 13.17 -12.96
CA ARG A 18 0.21 13.23 -13.29
C ARG A 18 -0.10 14.21 -14.42
N ASP A 19 0.69 15.27 -14.58
CA ASP A 19 0.43 16.33 -15.55
C ASP A 19 1.12 16.04 -16.89
N SER A 20 2.40 15.66 -16.87
CA SER A 20 3.18 15.40 -18.08
C SER A 20 3.06 13.97 -18.59
N GLY A 21 2.70 13.01 -17.73
CA GLY A 21 2.72 11.58 -18.03
C GLY A 21 4.12 10.97 -18.10
N GLU A 22 5.16 11.72 -17.73
CA GLU A 22 6.55 11.24 -17.71
C GLU A 22 6.76 10.20 -16.61
N LEU A 23 7.51 9.13 -16.90
CA LEU A 23 7.90 8.16 -15.88
C LEU A 23 8.90 8.81 -14.91
N LEU A 24 8.54 8.92 -13.64
CA LEU A 24 9.41 9.48 -12.61
C LEU A 24 10.26 8.41 -11.95
N TYR A 25 9.64 7.31 -11.54
CA TYR A 25 10.31 6.18 -10.90
C TYR A 25 9.48 4.90 -10.98
N SER A 26 10.10 3.77 -10.68
CA SER A 26 9.46 2.48 -10.50
C SER A 26 9.73 1.93 -9.10
N GLU A 27 8.75 1.21 -8.54
CA GLU A 27 8.75 0.57 -7.24
C GLU A 27 8.79 -0.95 -7.46
N PHE A 28 9.83 -1.61 -6.96
CA PHE A 28 9.95 -3.07 -7.03
C PHE A 28 9.78 -3.63 -5.63
N TYR A 29 8.64 -4.27 -5.38
CA TYR A 29 8.31 -4.88 -4.11
C TYR A 29 8.83 -6.32 -4.10
N ALA A 30 9.40 -6.72 -2.96
CA ALA A 30 9.73 -8.10 -2.68
C ALA A 30 9.48 -8.34 -1.19
N CYS A 31 8.75 -9.41 -0.87
CA CYS A 31 8.46 -9.80 0.50
C CYS A 31 9.00 -11.21 0.79
N ASP A 32 9.18 -11.54 2.07
CA ASP A 32 9.41 -12.91 2.52
C ASP A 32 8.16 -13.79 2.35
N ASP A 33 8.33 -15.09 2.58
CA ASP A 33 7.29 -16.10 2.29
C ASP A 33 5.99 -15.90 3.08
N ASP A 34 6.06 -15.31 4.28
CA ASP A 34 4.89 -15.00 5.11
C ASP A 34 4.31 -13.60 4.81
N GLY A 35 4.98 -12.81 3.97
CA GLY A 35 4.59 -11.46 3.60
C GLY A 35 4.71 -10.44 4.72
N LEU A 36 5.40 -10.76 5.82
CA LEU A 36 5.51 -9.88 6.98
C LEU A 36 6.70 -8.94 6.89
N ARG A 37 7.73 -9.25 6.10
CA ARG A 37 8.84 -8.35 5.81
C ARG A 37 8.93 -8.09 4.33
N CYS A 38 8.87 -6.82 3.98
CA CYS A 38 8.95 -6.39 2.60
C CYS A 38 10.02 -5.34 2.41
N VAL A 39 10.66 -5.37 1.24
CA VAL A 39 11.55 -4.32 0.75
C VAL A 39 10.96 -3.75 -0.52
N VAL A 40 11.06 -2.43 -0.68
CA VAL A 40 10.74 -1.72 -1.91
C VAL A 40 12.00 -1.05 -2.42
N ASP A 41 12.46 -1.48 -3.59
CA ASP A 41 13.55 -0.84 -4.34
C ASP A 41 12.94 0.20 -5.29
N TYR A 42 13.25 1.47 -5.05
CA TYR A 42 12.82 2.58 -5.88
C TYR A 42 13.90 2.89 -6.90
N ARG A 43 13.55 2.85 -8.19
CA ARG A 43 14.48 3.14 -9.28
C ARG A 43 13.99 4.29 -10.15
N ASP A 44 14.89 5.14 -10.60
CA ASP A 44 14.55 6.20 -11.55
C ASP A 44 14.20 5.64 -12.95
N ALA A 45 13.91 6.53 -13.89
CA ALA A 45 13.62 6.16 -15.27
C ALA A 45 14.78 5.45 -16.00
N GLY A 46 16.02 5.65 -15.54
CA GLY A 46 17.22 4.96 -16.05
C GLY A 46 17.45 3.60 -15.41
N GLY A 47 16.70 3.25 -14.36
CA GLY A 47 16.85 2.01 -13.60
C GLY A 47 17.90 2.08 -12.49
N GLU A 48 18.41 3.28 -12.16
CA GLU A 48 19.31 3.48 -11.03
C GLU A 48 18.50 3.52 -9.73
N ALA A 49 18.98 2.84 -8.68
CA ALA A 49 18.33 2.86 -7.38
C ALA A 49 18.45 4.26 -6.76
N ILE A 50 17.31 4.82 -6.33
CA ILE A 50 17.20 6.16 -5.76
C ILE A 50 16.68 6.16 -4.32
N ALA A 51 16.01 5.09 -3.89
CA ALA A 51 15.61 4.91 -2.51
C ALA A 51 15.32 3.43 -2.18
N PHE A 52 15.33 3.10 -0.89
CA PHE A 52 14.91 1.81 -0.38
C PHE A 52 13.92 2.02 0.77
N LYS A 53 12.88 1.19 0.81
CA LYS A 53 11.95 1.13 1.94
C LYS A 53 11.90 -0.28 2.50
N THR A 54 12.02 -0.41 3.81
CA THR A 54 11.83 -1.67 4.53
C THR A 54 10.55 -1.57 5.37
N LEU A 55 9.76 -2.64 5.36
CA LEU A 55 8.50 -2.74 6.06
C LEU A 55 8.49 -4.00 6.91
N ASP A 56 8.10 -3.88 8.18
CA ASP A 56 7.88 -4.99 9.09
C ASP A 56 6.46 -4.92 9.66
N TYR A 57 5.62 -5.86 9.21
CA TYR A 57 4.22 -5.99 9.56
C TYR A 57 3.96 -6.89 10.77
N SER A 58 5.00 -7.45 11.40
CA SER A 58 4.85 -8.44 12.49
C SER A 58 4.02 -7.95 13.67
N ALA A 59 4.03 -6.64 13.94
CA ALA A 59 3.23 -6.01 14.99
C ALA A 59 1.84 -5.54 14.51
N SER A 60 1.71 -5.10 13.25
CA SER A 60 0.46 -4.57 12.68
C SER A 60 0.51 -4.51 11.16
N LEU A 61 -0.56 -5.02 10.51
CA LEU A 61 -0.73 -4.95 9.05
C LEU A 61 -1.04 -3.53 8.55
N HIS A 62 -1.64 -2.67 9.38
CA HIS A 62 -2.07 -1.32 9.00
C HIS A 62 -1.12 -0.22 9.48
N ALA A 63 -0.24 -0.55 10.42
CA ALA A 63 0.83 0.33 10.88
C ALA A 63 2.15 -0.43 11.07
N PRO A 64 2.79 -0.86 9.96
CA PRO A 64 4.08 -1.52 10.03
C PRO A 64 5.15 -0.60 10.63
N ALA A 65 6.19 -1.21 11.19
CA ALA A 65 7.45 -0.50 11.33
C ALA A 65 8.01 -0.23 9.92
N LEU A 66 8.48 0.98 9.70
CA LEU A 66 8.90 1.46 8.39
C LEU A 66 10.27 2.10 8.50
N GLU A 67 11.18 1.74 7.61
CA GLU A 67 12.41 2.47 7.37
C GLU A 67 12.50 2.89 5.91
N MET A 68 12.94 4.13 5.67
CA MET A 68 13.09 4.69 4.33
C MET A 68 14.46 5.34 4.20
N ARG A 69 15.18 4.99 3.15
CA ARG A 69 16.49 5.56 2.81
C ARG A 69 16.41 6.19 1.42
N ASP A 70 16.52 7.51 1.35
CA ASP A 70 16.53 8.30 0.10
C ASP A 70 17.99 8.57 -0.30
N LEU A 71 18.47 7.86 -1.31
CA LEU A 71 19.88 7.88 -1.73
C LEU A 71 20.26 9.19 -2.42
N ARG A 72 19.31 9.85 -3.07
CA ARG A 72 19.53 11.13 -3.77
C ARG A 72 19.81 12.27 -2.82
N ALA A 73 19.24 12.20 -1.61
CA ALA A 73 19.35 13.24 -0.59
C ALA A 73 20.22 12.83 0.60
N ASP A 74 20.75 11.60 0.61
CA ASP A 74 21.43 10.98 1.74
C ASP A 74 20.64 11.11 3.06
N ARG A 75 19.33 10.79 3.00
CA ARG A 75 18.42 10.88 4.16
C ARG A 75 17.88 9.54 4.55
N GLN A 76 17.71 9.33 5.85
CA GLN A 76 17.06 8.17 6.41
C GLN A 76 15.92 8.60 7.35
N TYR A 77 14.79 7.90 7.26
CA TYR A 77 13.64 8.05 8.13
C TYR A 77 13.30 6.68 8.70
N SER A 78 12.94 6.64 9.97
CA SER A 78 12.44 5.42 10.62
C SER A 78 11.19 5.78 11.42
N LEU A 79 10.18 4.93 11.31
CA LEU A 79 8.93 5.02 12.06
C LEU A 79 8.67 3.65 12.68
N PRO A 80 8.82 3.48 14.00
CA PRO A 80 8.50 2.21 14.65
C PRO A 80 7.00 1.95 14.60
N ALA A 81 6.63 0.66 14.64
CA ALA A 81 5.23 0.26 14.77
C ALA A 81 4.62 0.88 16.05
N PRO A 82 3.42 1.44 16.00
CA PRO A 82 2.76 2.00 17.17
C PRO A 82 2.44 0.89 18.18
N GLN A 83 2.65 1.18 19.46
CA GLN A 83 2.40 0.18 20.52
C GLN A 83 0.90 -0.09 20.76
N ARG A 84 0.01 0.85 20.39
CA ARG A 84 -1.47 0.74 20.52
C ARG A 84 -2.21 1.64 19.51
N GLY A 85 -3.36 1.18 19.03
CA GLY A 85 -4.39 1.97 18.33
C GLY A 85 -4.56 1.65 16.84
N ASP A 86 -5.71 2.04 16.28
CA ASP A 86 -6.12 1.83 14.88
C ASP A 86 -5.44 2.83 13.91
N LEU A 87 -4.19 3.18 14.17
CA LEU A 87 -3.44 4.07 13.29
C LEU A 87 -3.18 3.38 11.96
N VAL A 88 -3.36 4.12 10.87
CA VAL A 88 -2.90 3.69 9.55
C VAL A 88 -1.65 4.49 9.20
N VAL A 89 -0.57 3.78 8.89
CA VAL A 89 0.66 4.40 8.36
C VAL A 89 0.67 4.20 6.86
N ASP A 90 1.25 5.15 6.13
CA ASP A 90 1.42 5.15 4.67
C ASP A 90 1.46 3.76 4.00
N ALA A 91 2.46 2.93 4.31
CA ALA A 91 2.59 1.59 3.73
C ALA A 91 1.52 0.57 4.16
N GLY A 92 0.85 0.79 5.29
CA GLY A 92 -0.24 -0.06 5.78
C GLY A 92 -1.62 0.31 5.24
N PHE A 93 -1.73 1.38 4.46
CA PHE A 93 -3.01 1.85 3.93
C PHE A 93 -3.67 0.85 2.96
N ASP A 94 -2.88 0.20 2.11
CA ASP A 94 -3.40 -0.85 1.22
C ASP A 94 -4.03 -2.01 2.02
N ASN A 95 -3.32 -2.50 3.03
CA ASN A 95 -3.84 -3.52 3.93
C ASN A 95 -5.12 -3.05 4.62
N TYR A 96 -5.19 -1.77 5.03
CA TYR A 96 -6.39 -1.21 5.66
C TYR A 96 -7.59 -1.23 4.72
N VAL A 97 -7.43 -0.79 3.47
CA VAL A 97 -8.50 -0.87 2.47
C VAL A 97 -8.97 -2.31 2.27
N ARG A 98 -8.03 -3.27 2.22
CA ARG A 98 -8.33 -4.70 2.05
C ARG A 98 -9.03 -5.31 3.27
N SER A 99 -8.78 -4.82 4.49
CA SER A 99 -9.50 -5.27 5.69
C SER A 99 -10.91 -4.68 5.81
N ARG A 100 -11.16 -3.52 5.18
CA ARG A 100 -12.47 -2.86 5.10
C ARG A 100 -13.22 -3.15 3.78
N TRP A 101 -12.79 -4.19 3.05
CA TRP A 101 -13.25 -4.46 1.69
C TRP A 101 -14.77 -4.60 1.55
N ASP A 102 -15.42 -5.33 2.46
CA ASP A 102 -16.85 -5.61 2.38
C ASP A 102 -17.71 -4.37 2.66
N GLU A 103 -17.20 -3.40 3.40
CA GLU A 103 -17.88 -2.12 3.63
C GLU A 103 -17.73 -1.22 2.41
N LEU A 104 -16.50 -1.02 1.96
CA LEU A 104 -16.19 -0.19 0.80
C LEU A 104 -16.86 -0.72 -0.47
N SER A 105 -16.89 -2.03 -0.67
CA SER A 105 -17.53 -2.64 -1.86
C SER A 105 -19.05 -2.56 -1.85
N ARG A 106 -19.69 -2.39 -0.68
CA ARG A 106 -21.13 -2.10 -0.55
C ARG A 106 -21.46 -0.61 -0.74
N GLY A 107 -20.44 0.25 -0.79
CA GLY A 107 -20.60 1.71 -0.88
C GLY A 107 -20.58 2.42 0.46
N ASP A 108 -20.29 1.71 1.55
CA ASP A 108 -20.07 2.35 2.85
C ASP A 108 -18.79 3.20 2.81
N THR A 109 -18.73 4.20 3.67
CA THR A 109 -17.57 5.07 3.84
C THR A 109 -16.88 4.73 5.15
N VAL A 110 -15.55 4.67 5.12
CA VAL A 110 -14.73 4.43 6.32
C VAL A 110 -13.91 5.66 6.66
N VAL A 111 -13.75 5.92 7.94
CA VAL A 111 -12.98 7.04 8.48
C VAL A 111 -11.87 6.48 9.36
N PHE A 112 -10.64 6.96 9.20
CA PHE A 112 -9.49 6.43 9.90
C PHE A 112 -8.39 7.48 10.15
N PRO A 113 -7.65 7.38 11.26
CA PRO A 113 -6.48 8.21 11.49
C PRO A 113 -5.29 7.74 10.64
N PHE A 114 -4.71 8.65 9.86
CA PHE A 114 -3.60 8.37 8.95
C PHE A 114 -2.35 9.17 9.35
N ARG A 115 -1.19 8.51 9.46
CA ARG A 115 0.09 9.16 9.73
C ARG A 115 1.02 9.04 8.52
N VAL A 116 1.50 10.21 8.08
CA VAL A 116 2.46 10.36 6.97
C VAL A 116 3.85 10.61 7.54
N LEU A 117 4.88 10.13 6.83
CA LEU A 117 6.26 10.42 7.19
C LEU A 117 6.53 11.93 7.16
N GLY A 118 7.10 12.44 8.25
CA GLY A 118 7.38 13.87 8.43
C GLY A 118 6.23 14.70 9.02
N ILE A 119 5.08 14.08 9.36
CA ILE A 119 3.99 14.73 10.11
C ILE A 119 3.77 13.97 11.43
N GLU A 120 3.96 14.65 12.56
CA GLU A 120 3.87 14.01 13.89
C GLU A 120 2.43 13.62 14.26
N ARG A 121 1.45 14.47 13.91
CA ARG A 121 0.04 14.26 14.26
C ARG A 121 -0.71 13.53 13.15
N PRO A 122 -1.45 12.47 13.46
CA PRO A 122 -2.32 11.83 12.48
C PRO A 122 -3.36 12.81 11.93
N ILE A 123 -3.67 12.66 10.64
CA ILE A 123 -4.74 13.36 9.94
C ILE A 123 -5.90 12.38 9.81
N THR A 124 -7.12 12.82 10.07
CA THR A 124 -8.30 11.98 9.84
C THR A 124 -8.60 11.95 8.35
N MET A 125 -8.64 10.75 7.78
CA MET A 125 -8.94 10.50 6.37
C MET A 125 -10.28 9.77 6.25
N ARG A 126 -10.95 9.97 5.12
CA ARG A 126 -12.20 9.33 4.75
C ARG A 126 -12.04 8.64 3.40
N ALA A 127 -12.38 7.36 3.31
CA ALA A 127 -12.37 6.59 2.06
C ALA A 127 -13.78 6.08 1.73
N GLY A 128 -14.17 6.20 0.46
CA GLY A 128 -15.44 5.69 -0.06
C GLY A 128 -15.37 5.47 -1.57
N ILE A 129 -16.47 5.01 -2.17
CA ILE A 129 -16.56 4.82 -3.63
C ILE A 129 -16.34 6.15 -4.36
N ASP A 130 -15.52 6.11 -5.43
CA ASP A 130 -15.48 7.21 -6.38
C ASP A 130 -16.65 7.14 -7.36
N ALA A 131 -17.75 7.83 -7.03
CA ALA A 131 -18.94 7.90 -7.87
C ALA A 131 -18.78 8.81 -9.12
N GLY A 132 -17.67 9.54 -9.24
CA GLY A 132 -17.46 10.55 -10.28
C GLY A 132 -16.77 10.06 -11.55
N ARG A 133 -16.37 8.78 -11.62
CA ARG A 133 -15.54 8.26 -12.70
C ARG A 133 -16.14 7.01 -13.33
N ASP A 134 -15.90 6.83 -14.63
CA ASP A 134 -16.18 5.59 -15.34
C ASP A 134 -15.25 4.48 -14.81
N CYS A 135 -15.72 3.79 -13.76
CA CYS A 135 -15.00 2.70 -13.11
C CYS A 135 -15.42 1.39 -13.75
N ALA A 136 -14.46 0.67 -14.36
CA ALA A 136 -14.73 -0.63 -14.95
C ALA A 136 -15.36 -1.59 -13.93
N ALA A 137 -16.32 -2.40 -14.36
CA ALA A 137 -17.12 -3.25 -13.48
C ALA A 137 -16.29 -4.30 -12.70
N ASP A 138 -15.15 -4.72 -13.25
CA ASP A 138 -14.19 -5.62 -12.60
C ASP A 138 -13.33 -4.90 -11.55
N ARG A 139 -13.53 -3.60 -11.33
CA ARG A 139 -12.77 -2.77 -10.42
C ARG A 139 -13.61 -2.19 -9.28
N LEU A 140 -12.93 -1.93 -8.16
CA LEU A 140 -13.43 -1.11 -7.06
C LEU A 140 -12.62 0.18 -7.07
N CYS A 141 -13.23 1.29 -7.49
CA CYS A 141 -12.60 2.60 -7.49
C CYS A 141 -12.98 3.37 -6.22
N LEU A 142 -11.97 3.85 -5.52
CA LEU A 142 -12.12 4.54 -4.24
C LEU A 142 -11.53 5.95 -4.33
N ARG A 143 -12.16 6.87 -3.62
CA ARG A 143 -11.63 8.20 -3.34
C ARG A 143 -11.30 8.29 -1.86
N VAL A 144 -10.14 8.84 -1.55
CA VAL A 144 -9.66 9.07 -0.19
C VAL A 144 -9.36 10.55 -0.02
N GLU A 145 -9.91 11.16 1.01
CA GLU A 145 -9.83 12.59 1.23
C GLU A 145 -9.65 12.90 2.73
N VAL A 146 -9.23 14.12 3.03
CA VAL A 146 -9.17 14.58 4.43
C VAL A 146 -10.59 14.73 4.95
N ASP A 147 -10.86 14.17 6.13
CA ASP A 147 -12.16 14.24 6.81
C ASP A 147 -12.32 15.61 7.52
N SER A 148 -12.12 16.69 6.78
CA SER A 148 -12.26 18.07 7.25
C SER A 148 -12.53 18.99 6.08
N TRP A 149 -13.72 19.58 6.04
CA TRP A 149 -14.20 20.40 4.92
C TRP A 149 -13.29 21.60 4.59
N TRP A 150 -12.62 22.19 5.59
CA TRP A 150 -11.70 23.32 5.42
C TRP A 150 -10.29 22.91 4.98
N LEU A 151 -9.81 21.73 5.36
CA LEU A 151 -8.53 21.17 4.89
C LEU A 151 -8.67 20.52 3.49
N GLY A 152 -9.81 19.89 3.23
CA GLY A 152 -10.10 19.21 1.97
C GLY A 152 -10.22 20.15 0.76
N LEU A 153 -10.51 21.44 0.98
CA LEU A 153 -10.54 22.45 -0.09
C LEU A 153 -9.16 22.72 -0.73
N LEU A 154 -8.07 22.33 -0.08
CA LEU A 154 -6.70 22.58 -0.54
C LEU A 154 -5.96 21.29 -0.94
N ALA A 155 -6.41 20.14 -0.45
CA ALA A 155 -5.76 18.86 -0.70
C ALA A 155 -6.49 18.12 -1.83
N GLU A 156 -5.77 17.80 -2.90
CA GLU A 156 -6.30 16.91 -3.94
C GLU A 156 -6.56 15.52 -3.35
N PRO A 157 -7.72 14.90 -3.67
CA PRO A 157 -8.04 13.58 -3.16
C PRO A 157 -7.12 12.52 -3.78
N ILE A 158 -6.87 11.46 -3.01
CA ILE A 158 -6.20 10.26 -3.53
C ILE A 158 -7.26 9.41 -4.24
N GLU A 159 -6.92 8.91 -5.41
CA GLU A 159 -7.74 7.98 -6.17
C GLU A 159 -7.09 6.60 -6.17
N LEU A 160 -7.88 5.56 -5.92
CA LEU A 160 -7.43 4.18 -5.97
C LEU A 160 -8.31 3.40 -6.94
N ALA A 161 -7.73 2.42 -7.61
CA ALA A 161 -8.49 1.40 -8.32
C ALA A 161 -7.96 0.01 -7.95
N TYR A 162 -8.85 -0.85 -7.48
CA TYR A 162 -8.55 -2.23 -7.11
C TYR A 162 -9.20 -3.21 -8.08
N ARG A 163 -8.56 -4.35 -8.33
CA ARG A 163 -9.20 -5.50 -8.99
C ARG A 163 -10.15 -6.17 -8.01
N ARG A 164 -11.42 -6.37 -8.39
CA ARG A 164 -12.41 -7.00 -7.50
C ARG A 164 -12.10 -8.46 -7.18
N ALA A 165 -11.65 -9.21 -8.18
CA ALA A 165 -11.42 -10.65 -8.05
C ALA A 165 -10.31 -11.00 -7.05
N THR A 166 -9.24 -10.20 -6.99
CA THR A 166 -8.04 -10.50 -6.20
C THR A 166 -7.76 -9.50 -5.09
N ARG A 167 -8.52 -8.39 -5.03
CA ARG A 167 -8.28 -7.25 -4.12
C ARG A 167 -6.90 -6.61 -4.28
N GLN A 168 -6.29 -6.77 -5.45
CA GLN A 168 -5.01 -6.17 -5.81
C GLN A 168 -5.18 -4.70 -6.21
N LEU A 169 -4.32 -3.81 -5.71
CA LEU A 169 -4.27 -2.41 -6.12
C LEU A 169 -3.74 -2.34 -7.57
N LEU A 170 -4.49 -1.73 -8.47
CA LEU A 170 -4.10 -1.56 -9.88
C LEU A 170 -3.57 -0.16 -10.17
N ARG A 171 -4.09 0.85 -9.46
CA ARG A 171 -3.72 2.24 -9.65
C ARG A 171 -3.83 3.03 -8.35
N PHE A 172 -2.82 3.85 -8.09
CA PHE A 172 -2.84 4.91 -7.09
C PHE A 172 -2.65 6.24 -7.82
N SER A 173 -3.42 7.27 -7.47
CA SER A 173 -3.14 8.64 -7.93
C SER A 173 -3.24 9.61 -6.77
N GLY A 174 -2.19 10.39 -6.56
CA GLY A 174 -2.06 11.30 -5.43
C GLY A 174 -0.62 11.71 -5.20
N VAL A 175 -0.35 12.30 -4.03
CA VAL A 175 0.98 12.81 -3.67
C VAL A 175 1.96 11.66 -3.47
N SER A 176 3.14 11.74 -4.09
CA SER A 176 4.18 10.74 -3.95
C SER A 176 4.84 10.77 -2.56
N ASN A 177 5.22 9.58 -2.08
CA ASN A 177 6.05 9.43 -0.88
C ASN A 177 7.52 9.82 -1.11
N LEU A 178 7.98 9.86 -2.36
CA LEU A 178 9.31 10.34 -2.71
C LEU A 178 9.27 11.83 -3.02
N ARG A 179 10.19 12.58 -2.40
CA ARG A 179 10.40 13.99 -2.74
C ARG A 179 11.33 14.10 -3.95
N ASP A 180 11.13 15.09 -4.82
CA ASP A 180 12.05 15.44 -5.89
C ASP A 180 13.35 16.06 -5.33
N ALA A 181 14.33 16.33 -6.20
CA ALA A 181 15.60 16.95 -5.82
C ALA A 181 15.44 18.34 -5.17
N ARG A 182 14.28 18.99 -5.32
CA ARG A 182 13.93 20.28 -4.70
C ARG A 182 13.16 20.11 -3.39
N GLY A 183 12.95 18.87 -2.93
CA GLY A 183 12.21 18.54 -1.73
C GLY A 183 10.68 18.56 -1.88
N ARG A 184 10.14 18.73 -3.09
CA ARG A 184 8.69 18.73 -3.34
C ARG A 184 8.18 17.31 -3.52
N ALA A 185 6.98 17.00 -3.06
CA ALA A 185 6.33 15.73 -3.34
C ALA A 185 5.45 15.88 -4.60
N PRO A 186 5.83 15.30 -5.76
CA PRO A 186 5.04 15.44 -6.98
C PRO A 186 3.71 14.69 -6.88
N GLN A 187 2.74 15.11 -7.69
CA GLN A 187 1.52 14.34 -7.94
C GLN A 187 1.84 13.22 -8.91
N VAL A 188 1.48 11.98 -8.56
CA VAL A 188 1.78 10.80 -9.37
C VAL A 188 0.53 10.01 -9.74
N ASP A 189 0.63 9.31 -10.85
CA ASP A 189 -0.24 8.21 -11.28
C ASP A 189 0.61 6.94 -11.25
N ILE A 190 0.46 6.11 -10.22
CA ILE A 190 1.18 4.85 -10.09
C ILE A 190 0.31 3.72 -10.63
N ARG A 191 0.88 2.90 -11.52
CA ARG A 191 0.23 1.72 -12.10
C ARG A 191 0.94 0.47 -11.64
N TYR A 192 0.17 -0.46 -11.10
CA TYR A 192 0.70 -1.67 -10.49
C TYR A 192 0.50 -2.89 -11.39
N GLU A 193 1.55 -3.68 -11.49
CA GLU A 193 1.59 -4.97 -12.14
C GLU A 193 2.05 -6.02 -11.14
N TYR A 194 1.45 -7.20 -11.23
CA TYR A 194 1.79 -8.36 -10.42
C TYR A 194 2.32 -9.40 -11.39
N PRO A 195 3.65 -9.56 -11.51
CA PRO A 195 4.23 -10.64 -12.29
C PRO A 195 3.59 -11.94 -11.83
N ALA A 196 3.19 -12.81 -12.77
CA ALA A 196 2.60 -14.09 -12.41
C ALA A 196 3.59 -14.82 -11.50
N GLN A 197 3.24 -14.92 -10.21
CA GLN A 197 3.87 -15.87 -9.32
C GLN A 197 3.53 -17.24 -9.90
N ASP A 198 4.52 -18.09 -10.15
CA ASP A 198 4.30 -19.41 -10.70
C ASP A 198 3.18 -20.11 -9.92
N VAL A 199 2.03 -20.26 -10.59
CA VAL A 199 0.78 -20.74 -10.03
C VAL A 199 0.84 -22.26 -9.86
N ASP A 200 1.63 -22.72 -8.88
CA ASP A 200 1.61 -24.11 -8.40
C ASP A 200 1.70 -24.24 -6.87
N ALA A 201 1.71 -23.13 -6.13
CA ALA A 201 1.52 -23.18 -4.68
C ALA A 201 0.02 -23.03 -4.34
N ALA A 202 -0.60 -24.16 -3.99
CA ALA A 202 -1.94 -24.19 -3.40
C ALA A 202 -2.03 -23.23 -2.19
N PRO A 203 -3.22 -22.69 -1.86
CA PRO A 203 -3.39 -21.82 -0.70
C PRO A 203 -2.86 -22.50 0.56
N VAL A 204 -1.91 -21.85 1.25
CA VAL A 204 -1.49 -22.26 2.58
C VAL A 204 -2.67 -21.96 3.52
N GLU A 205 -3.43 -22.99 3.87
CA GLU A 205 -4.39 -22.90 4.97
C GLU A 205 -3.64 -22.56 6.26
N PRO A 206 -4.13 -21.62 7.09
CA PRO A 206 -3.49 -21.31 8.35
C PRO A 206 -3.48 -22.56 9.25
N ALA A 207 -2.27 -23.01 9.61
CA ALA A 207 -2.04 -24.12 10.52
C ALA A 207 -2.61 -23.77 11.91
N GLY A 208 -3.82 -24.24 12.19
CA GLY A 208 -4.48 -23.89 13.44
C GLY A 208 -5.87 -24.48 13.68
N ALA A 209 -6.26 -25.58 13.03
CA ALA A 209 -7.46 -26.33 13.43
C ALA A 209 -7.05 -27.72 13.91
N LYS A 210 -7.06 -27.90 15.24
CA LYS A 210 -6.98 -29.26 15.82
C LYS A 210 -8.20 -30.06 15.35
N PRO A 211 -8.04 -31.34 14.95
CA PRO A 211 -9.19 -32.16 14.59
C PRO A 211 -10.10 -32.35 15.81
N SER A 212 -11.37 -32.02 15.64
CA SER A 212 -12.43 -32.37 16.59
C SER A 212 -12.47 -33.88 16.78
N GLN A 213 -12.28 -34.33 18.02
CA GLN A 213 -12.50 -35.72 18.41
C GLN A 213 -13.99 -36.05 18.20
N GLN A 214 -14.28 -36.96 17.28
CA GLN A 214 -15.59 -37.59 17.19
C GLN A 214 -15.66 -38.67 18.27
N THR A 215 -16.48 -38.43 19.29
CA THR A 215 -16.95 -39.45 20.23
C THR A 215 -18.04 -40.27 19.55
N THR A 216 -17.71 -41.51 19.17
CA THR A 216 -18.69 -42.52 18.77
C THR A 216 -19.46 -43.01 20.01
N PRO A 217 -20.81 -43.03 20.01
CA PRO A 217 -21.56 -43.73 21.04
C PRO A 217 -21.55 -45.24 20.79
N LEU A 218 -21.34 -46.01 21.87
CA LEU A 218 -21.47 -47.47 21.91
C LEU A 218 -22.93 -47.90 21.69
N LEU A 219 -23.11 -48.87 20.79
CA LEU A 219 -24.23 -49.82 20.75
C LEU A 219 -23.65 -51.23 20.65
#